data_AF-A0A3D3A6N3-F1
#
_entry.id   AF-A0A3D3A6N3-F1
#
_cell.length_a   1.000
_cell.length_b   1.000
_cell.length_c   1.000
_cell.angle_alpha   90.00
_cell.angle_beta   90.00
_cell.angle_gamma   90.00
#
_symmetry.space_group_name_H-M   'P 1'
#
loop_
_entity.id
_entity.type
_entity.pdbx_description
1 polymer ?
#
loop_
_entity_poly.entity_id
_entity_poly.type
_entity_poly.pdbx_seq_one_letter_code
_entity_poly.pdbx_strand_id
1 'polypeptide(L)'
;MRAHYNHLDPFLTTEDADTMLRLAENFGSFGPYANEAENDGIGEDLPQRFDAAFNYIAHGMDGSENQDDMHTAAARTNYFRETYAYGDEVRAPGVEPFMNHPALAETARKISGVERIVPAIIFANILIPGQELAVHTDVPEFRGANRKVTPQWLLVTMLHSGLFDEWRIPITTCVSWFGKSKGGAFAFYPEGTDGPREAIQSDHNSAIVIDTDKVFHGVDRVYETKP
;
A
#
# COMPACT_ATOMS: atom_id res chain seq x y z
N MET A 1 17.32 0.65 13.57
CA MET A 1 16.26 1.20 14.46
C MET A 1 14.97 0.55 14.01
N ARG A 2 14.16 0.01 14.95
CA ARG A 2 12.90 -0.66 14.60
C ARG A 2 11.81 0.37 14.32
N ALA A 3 11.09 0.24 13.21
CA ALA A 3 9.97 1.08 12.83
C ALA A 3 8.80 0.91 13.82
N HIS A 4 8.20 2.02 14.19
CA HIS A 4 6.97 2.00 14.99
C HIS A 4 5.77 1.71 14.08
N TYR A 5 4.87 0.84 14.54
CA TYR A 5 3.61 0.55 13.89
C TYR A 5 2.54 0.26 14.94
N ASN A 6 1.27 0.35 14.53
CA ASN A 6 0.12 -0.02 15.35
C ASN A 6 -0.69 -1.09 14.62
N HIS A 7 -0.89 -2.25 15.25
CA HIS A 7 -1.75 -3.31 14.74
C HIS A 7 -3.07 -3.31 15.52
N LEU A 8 -4.17 -3.20 14.79
CA LEU A 8 -5.52 -3.06 15.32
C LEU A 8 -6.34 -4.29 14.93
N ASP A 9 -6.83 -5.02 15.91
CA ASP A 9 -7.68 -6.20 15.74
C ASP A 9 -8.63 -6.33 16.94
N PRO A 10 -9.91 -5.94 16.81
CA PRO A 10 -10.55 -5.40 15.61
C PRO A 10 -10.15 -3.95 15.31
N PHE A 11 -10.32 -3.53 14.06
CA PHE A 11 -10.08 -2.17 13.60
C PHE A 11 -11.35 -1.30 13.64
N LEU A 12 -12.44 -1.72 13.00
CA LEU A 12 -13.72 -1.01 12.99
C LEU A 12 -14.77 -1.72 13.85
N THR A 13 -15.92 -1.07 14.04
CA THR A 13 -17.12 -1.78 14.53
C THR A 13 -17.54 -2.85 13.52
N THR A 14 -18.29 -3.88 13.96
CA THR A 14 -18.78 -4.92 13.04
C THR A 14 -19.65 -4.33 11.92
N GLU A 15 -20.49 -3.34 12.23
CA GLU A 15 -21.36 -2.69 11.24
C GLU A 15 -20.57 -1.90 10.19
N ASP A 16 -19.53 -1.18 10.61
CA ASP A 16 -18.65 -0.43 9.71
C ASP A 16 -17.79 -1.38 8.87
N ALA A 17 -17.30 -2.48 9.44
CA ALA A 17 -16.55 -3.50 8.72
C ALA A 17 -17.40 -4.18 7.62
N ASP A 18 -18.67 -4.48 7.94
CA ASP A 18 -19.62 -4.98 6.93
C ASP A 18 -19.91 -3.91 5.87
N THR A 19 -19.91 -2.63 6.23
CA THR A 19 -20.06 -1.52 5.28
C THR A 19 -18.89 -1.48 4.29
N MET A 20 -17.64 -1.71 4.73
CA MET A 20 -16.48 -1.73 3.85
C MET A 20 -16.57 -2.80 2.76
N LEU A 21 -17.11 -3.98 3.09
CA LEU A 21 -17.40 -5.02 2.09
C LEU A 21 -18.48 -4.58 1.10
N ARG A 22 -19.59 -4.05 1.61
CA ARG A 22 -20.68 -3.54 0.76
C ARG A 22 -20.23 -2.42 -0.16
N LEU A 23 -19.31 -1.57 0.27
CA LEU A 23 -18.72 -0.54 -0.58
C LEU A 23 -18.03 -1.16 -1.78
N ALA A 24 -17.20 -2.19 -1.57
CA ALA A 24 -16.51 -2.87 -2.67
C ALA A 24 -17.47 -3.53 -3.66
N GLU A 25 -18.55 -4.14 -3.15
CA GLU A 25 -19.58 -4.76 -3.99
C GLU A 25 -20.38 -3.73 -4.82
N ASN A 26 -20.56 -2.51 -4.32
CA ASN A 26 -21.43 -1.50 -4.91
C ASN A 26 -20.70 -0.36 -5.63
N PHE A 27 -19.38 -0.21 -5.47
CA PHE A 27 -18.62 0.91 -6.05
C PHE A 27 -18.64 0.91 -7.59
N GLY A 28 -18.84 -0.25 -8.21
CA GLY A 28 -18.93 -0.42 -9.65
C GLY A 28 -17.86 -1.38 -10.17
N SER A 29 -16.90 -0.86 -10.93
CA SER A 29 -15.78 -1.63 -11.49
C SER A 29 -14.47 -1.24 -10.85
N PHE A 30 -13.57 -2.20 -10.68
CA PHE A 30 -12.18 -1.95 -10.29
C PHE A 30 -11.27 -2.13 -11.50
N GLY A 31 -10.39 -1.15 -11.75
CA GLY A 31 -9.42 -1.21 -12.83
C GLY A 31 -8.16 -1.99 -12.45
N PRO A 32 -7.41 -2.56 -13.42
CA PRO A 32 -6.10 -3.15 -13.16
C PRO A 32 -5.12 -2.10 -12.62
N TYR A 33 -4.35 -2.45 -11.59
CA TYR A 33 -3.34 -1.59 -10.97
C TYR A 33 -2.28 -1.13 -11.96
N ALA A 34 -1.87 -2.00 -12.88
CA ALA A 34 -0.88 -1.67 -13.90
C ALA A 34 -1.34 -0.59 -14.89
N ASN A 35 -2.62 -0.22 -14.89
CA ASN A 35 -3.14 0.89 -15.69
C ASN A 35 -2.99 2.25 -14.99
N GLU A 36 -2.34 2.33 -13.82
CA GLU A 36 -1.84 3.62 -13.32
C GLU A 36 -0.89 4.22 -14.37
N ALA A 37 -1.26 5.41 -14.89
CA ALA A 37 -0.74 6.04 -16.11
C ALA A 37 0.77 5.89 -16.36
N GLU A 38 1.17 5.69 -17.62
CA GLU A 38 2.58 5.74 -18.04
C GLU A 38 3.22 7.10 -17.72
N ASN A 39 4.55 7.14 -17.62
CA ASN A 39 5.26 8.38 -17.40
C ASN A 39 5.28 9.23 -18.69
N ASP A 40 5.00 10.53 -18.57
CA ASP A 40 5.26 11.51 -19.62
C ASP A 40 6.61 12.24 -19.33
N GLY A 41 7.51 12.24 -20.32
CA GLY A 41 8.79 12.95 -20.23
C GLY A 41 9.92 12.17 -19.54
N ILE A 42 10.21 12.45 -18.27
CA ILE A 42 11.32 11.76 -17.58
C ILE A 42 10.90 10.31 -17.29
N GLY A 43 11.55 9.35 -17.96
CA GLY A 43 11.15 7.95 -17.91
C GLY A 43 9.97 7.64 -18.83
N GLU A 44 9.79 8.42 -19.90
CA GLU A 44 8.81 8.19 -20.97
C GLU A 44 8.70 6.70 -21.35
N ASP A 45 7.46 6.25 -21.58
CA ASP A 45 7.09 4.87 -21.89
C ASP A 45 7.36 3.82 -20.78
N LEU A 46 7.94 4.21 -19.63
CA LEU A 46 8.08 3.30 -18.49
C LEU A 46 6.84 3.37 -17.58
N PRO A 47 6.44 2.24 -16.96
CA PRO A 47 5.47 2.25 -15.87
C PRO A 47 5.95 3.09 -14.68
N GLN A 48 5.01 3.67 -13.91
CA GLN A 48 5.32 4.53 -12.76
C GLN A 48 6.28 3.89 -11.74
N ARG A 49 6.11 2.58 -11.53
CA ARG A 49 6.83 1.76 -10.55
C ARG A 49 7.59 0.60 -11.20
N PHE A 50 8.24 0.85 -12.34
CA PHE A 50 9.05 -0.16 -13.02
C PHE A 50 10.17 -0.72 -12.12
N ASP A 51 10.66 0.09 -11.17
CA ASP A 51 11.63 -0.29 -10.14
C ASP A 51 11.16 -1.50 -9.33
N ALA A 52 9.94 -1.43 -8.79
CA ALA A 52 9.36 -2.48 -7.97
C ALA A 52 9.03 -3.72 -8.81
N ALA A 53 8.50 -3.51 -10.02
CA ALA A 53 8.14 -4.61 -10.93
C ALA A 53 9.36 -5.44 -11.35
N PHE A 54 10.44 -4.78 -11.78
CA PHE A 54 11.66 -5.49 -12.21
C PHE A 54 12.36 -6.18 -11.05
N ASN A 55 12.39 -5.56 -9.86
CA ASN A 55 12.92 -6.21 -8.68
C ASN A 55 12.16 -7.51 -8.36
N TYR A 56 10.83 -7.48 -8.42
CA TYR A 56 10.02 -8.67 -8.16
C TYR A 56 10.16 -9.76 -9.23
N ILE A 57 10.24 -9.38 -10.51
CA ILE A 57 10.49 -10.36 -11.59
C ILE A 57 11.82 -11.08 -11.38
N ALA A 58 12.85 -10.40 -10.86
CA ALA A 58 14.14 -11.01 -10.57
C ALA A 58 14.19 -11.77 -9.23
N HIS A 59 13.56 -11.24 -8.18
CA HIS A 59 13.81 -11.61 -6.79
C HIS A 59 12.56 -12.00 -5.97
N GLY A 60 11.43 -12.21 -6.62
CA GLY A 60 10.22 -12.72 -5.96
C GLY A 60 9.78 -11.89 -4.76
N MET A 61 9.18 -12.55 -3.77
CA MET A 61 8.64 -11.91 -2.55
C MET A 61 9.61 -11.88 -1.36
N ASP A 62 10.52 -12.85 -1.28
CA ASP A 62 11.45 -13.02 -0.16
C ASP A 62 12.89 -12.60 -0.51
N GLY A 63 13.09 -12.02 -1.69
CA GLY A 63 14.40 -11.62 -2.20
C GLY A 63 15.16 -12.76 -2.91
N SER A 64 14.62 -13.98 -2.94
CA SER A 64 15.18 -15.11 -3.69
C SER A 64 14.74 -15.10 -5.16
N GLU A 65 15.47 -15.80 -6.04
CA GLU A 65 15.12 -15.85 -7.46
C GLU A 65 13.66 -16.24 -7.69
N ASN A 66 12.93 -15.42 -8.46
CA ASN A 66 11.53 -15.70 -8.78
C ASN A 66 11.44 -16.95 -9.65
N GLN A 67 10.63 -17.91 -9.21
CA GLN A 67 10.46 -19.20 -9.90
C GLN A 67 9.35 -19.15 -10.96
N ASP A 68 8.52 -18.10 -10.96
CA ASP A 68 7.50 -17.88 -11.97
C ASP A 68 8.14 -17.33 -13.26
N ASP A 69 7.60 -17.71 -14.43
CA ASP A 69 7.98 -17.05 -15.67
C ASP A 69 7.51 -15.58 -15.69
N MET A 70 8.12 -14.75 -16.55
CA MET A 70 7.86 -13.31 -16.60
C MET A 70 6.36 -12.95 -16.76
N HIS A 71 5.60 -13.68 -17.57
CA HIS A 71 4.19 -13.40 -17.80
C HIS A 71 3.38 -13.72 -16.55
N THR A 72 3.66 -14.86 -15.92
CA THR A 72 3.04 -15.24 -14.65
C THR A 72 3.36 -14.22 -13.57
N ALA A 73 4.65 -13.88 -13.37
CA ALA A 73 5.09 -12.89 -12.39
C ALA A 73 4.38 -11.54 -12.57
N ALA A 74 4.32 -11.02 -13.80
CA ALA A 74 3.63 -9.75 -14.09
C ALA A 74 2.14 -9.82 -13.73
N ALA A 75 1.46 -10.93 -14.05
CA ALA A 75 0.05 -11.11 -13.72
C ALA A 75 -0.21 -11.18 -12.21
N ARG A 76 0.72 -11.75 -11.42
CA ARG A 76 0.57 -11.81 -9.96
C ARG A 76 0.54 -10.44 -9.32
N THR A 77 1.34 -9.51 -9.84
CA THR A 77 1.45 -8.14 -9.30
C THR A 77 0.38 -7.18 -9.82
N ASN A 78 -0.52 -7.63 -10.69
CA ASN A 78 -1.55 -6.77 -11.29
C ASN A 78 -2.94 -7.02 -10.68
N TYR A 79 -3.16 -6.48 -9.48
CA TYR A 79 -4.43 -6.54 -8.75
C TYR A 79 -5.39 -5.43 -9.19
N PHE A 80 -6.60 -5.42 -8.64
CA PHE A 80 -7.61 -4.42 -8.99
C PHE A 80 -7.66 -3.31 -7.95
N ARG A 81 -7.73 -2.05 -8.38
CA ARG A 81 -7.74 -0.89 -7.49
C ARG A 81 -8.79 0.13 -7.90
N GLU A 82 -9.37 0.78 -6.89
CA GLU A 82 -10.11 2.02 -7.07
C GLU A 82 -9.86 3.04 -5.96
N THR A 83 -10.21 4.31 -6.23
CA THR A 83 -10.09 5.42 -5.28
C THR A 83 -11.43 5.69 -4.60
N TYR A 84 -11.53 5.38 -3.30
CA TYR A 84 -12.72 5.68 -2.50
C TYR A 84 -12.77 7.13 -2.02
N ALA A 85 -11.60 7.74 -1.78
CA ALA A 85 -11.51 9.14 -1.42
C ALA A 85 -10.16 9.74 -1.83
N TYR A 86 -10.16 11.03 -2.18
CA TYR A 86 -8.95 11.80 -2.47
C TYR A 86 -9.11 13.23 -1.94
N GLY A 87 -8.33 13.58 -0.93
CA GLY A 87 -8.49 14.84 -0.19
C GLY A 87 -9.88 14.91 0.43
N ASP A 88 -10.60 16.01 0.14
CA ASP A 88 -11.98 16.22 0.61
C ASP A 88 -13.03 15.54 -0.28
N GLU A 89 -12.63 14.94 -1.41
CA GLU A 89 -13.55 14.24 -2.32
C GLU A 89 -13.80 12.81 -1.84
N VAL A 90 -15.05 12.49 -1.46
CA VAL A 90 -15.48 11.13 -1.13
C VAL A 90 -16.28 10.55 -2.30
N ARG A 91 -15.76 9.47 -2.89
CA ARG A 91 -16.39 8.73 -4.00
C ARG A 91 -17.19 7.52 -3.52
N ALA A 92 -16.87 6.98 -2.34
CA ALA A 92 -17.55 5.86 -1.70
C ALA A 92 -18.23 6.32 -0.39
N PRO A 93 -19.47 6.87 -0.43
CA PRO A 93 -20.17 7.29 0.78
C PRO A 93 -20.36 6.12 1.75
N GLY A 94 -19.91 6.28 3.00
CA GLY A 94 -19.84 5.21 4.00
C GLY A 94 -18.40 4.83 4.40
N VAL A 95 -17.38 5.37 3.71
CA VAL A 95 -15.97 5.16 4.06
C VAL A 95 -15.50 6.07 5.21
N GLU A 96 -16.32 7.01 5.67
CA GLU A 96 -15.98 8.02 6.67
C GLU A 96 -15.56 7.44 8.04
N PRO A 97 -16.16 6.34 8.56
CA PRO A 97 -15.69 5.70 9.79
C PRO A 97 -14.26 5.17 9.66
N PHE A 98 -13.89 4.61 8.50
CA PHE A 98 -12.51 4.24 8.18
C PHE A 98 -11.62 5.49 8.14
N MET A 99 -12.01 6.50 7.35
CA MET A 99 -11.23 7.70 7.11
C MET A 99 -10.90 8.47 8.40
N ASN A 100 -11.88 8.56 9.30
CA ASN A 100 -11.81 9.37 10.51
C ASN A 100 -11.49 8.56 11.77
N HIS A 101 -11.07 7.30 11.62
CA HIS A 101 -10.78 6.45 12.77
C HIS A 101 -9.68 7.08 13.65
N PRO A 102 -9.92 7.33 14.96
CA PRO A 102 -9.00 8.13 15.80
C PRO A 102 -7.57 7.58 15.86
N ALA A 103 -7.43 6.25 15.83
CA ALA A 103 -6.13 5.60 15.89
C ALA A 103 -5.23 5.94 14.68
N LEU A 104 -5.81 6.31 13.53
CA LEU A 104 -5.02 6.69 12.35
C LEU A 104 -4.26 7.99 12.62
N ALA A 105 -4.97 9.03 13.04
CA ALA A 105 -4.37 10.32 13.37
C ALA A 105 -3.44 10.24 14.58
N GLU A 106 -3.78 9.45 15.59
CA GLU A 106 -2.90 9.24 16.74
C GLU A 106 -1.59 8.54 16.37
N THR A 107 -1.66 7.46 15.59
CA THR A 107 -0.48 6.71 15.17
C THR A 107 0.38 7.55 14.21
N ALA A 108 -0.24 8.24 13.25
CA ALA A 108 0.46 9.15 12.34
C ALA A 108 1.21 10.26 13.11
N ARG A 109 0.62 10.85 14.16
CA ARG A 109 1.33 11.80 15.03
C ARG A 109 2.56 11.18 15.71
N LYS A 110 2.43 9.97 16.25
CA LYS A 110 3.54 9.26 16.92
C LYS A 110 4.69 8.95 15.97
N ILE A 111 4.36 8.53 14.73
CA ILE A 111 5.34 8.17 13.71
C ILE A 111 6.03 9.40 13.12
N SER A 112 5.26 10.41 12.72
CA SER A 112 5.77 11.57 11.99
C SER A 112 6.32 12.69 12.88
N GLY A 113 5.86 12.77 14.13
CA GLY A 113 6.10 13.92 15.01
C GLY A 113 5.36 15.20 14.59
N VAL A 114 4.46 15.14 13.61
CA VAL A 114 3.70 16.28 13.09
C VAL A 114 2.34 16.38 13.77
N GLU A 115 1.91 17.56 14.19
CA GLU A 115 0.64 17.77 14.91
C GLU A 115 -0.59 17.68 13.99
N ARG A 116 -0.53 18.33 12.83
CA ARG A 116 -1.63 18.39 11.86
C ARG A 116 -1.60 17.15 10.97
N ILE A 117 -2.53 16.23 11.23
CA ILE A 117 -2.77 15.07 10.37
C ILE A 117 -4.07 15.29 9.61
N VAL A 118 -4.06 15.03 8.31
CA VAL A 118 -5.23 15.09 7.44
C VAL A 118 -5.31 13.80 6.63
N PRO A 119 -6.51 13.22 6.42
CA PRO A 119 -6.68 12.13 5.46
C PRO A 119 -6.23 12.60 4.07
N ALA A 120 -5.40 11.78 3.42
CA ALA A 120 -4.90 12.08 2.08
C ALA A 120 -5.74 11.35 1.03
N ILE A 121 -5.66 10.02 1.00
CA ILE A 121 -6.25 9.20 -0.06
C ILE A 121 -6.68 7.86 0.57
N ILE A 122 -7.78 7.30 0.08
CA ILE A 122 -8.20 5.93 0.41
C ILE A 122 -8.34 5.16 -0.90
N PHE A 123 -7.54 4.11 -1.03
CA PHE A 123 -7.68 3.12 -2.08
C PHE A 123 -8.39 1.88 -1.56
N ALA A 124 -9.22 1.28 -2.40
CA ALA A 124 -9.72 -0.07 -2.21
C ALA A 124 -9.03 -0.98 -3.23
N ASN A 125 -8.40 -2.04 -2.72
CA ASN A 125 -7.71 -3.04 -3.54
C ASN A 125 -8.44 -4.38 -3.43
N ILE A 126 -8.66 -5.05 -4.56
CA ILE A 126 -9.17 -6.42 -4.62
C ILE A 126 -8.07 -7.31 -5.18
N LEU A 127 -7.63 -8.27 -4.37
CA LEU A 127 -6.70 -9.31 -4.77
C LEU A 127 -7.44 -10.64 -4.88
N ILE A 128 -7.24 -11.33 -6.00
CA ILE A 128 -7.78 -12.68 -6.26
C ILE A 128 -6.70 -13.75 -6.06
N PRO A 129 -7.06 -15.04 -5.92
CA PRO A 129 -6.09 -16.12 -5.79
C PRO A 129 -4.98 -16.07 -6.85
N GLY A 130 -3.73 -16.22 -6.41
CA GLY A 130 -2.53 -16.14 -7.21
C GLY A 130 -1.88 -14.76 -7.26
N GLN A 131 -2.58 -13.69 -6.83
CA GLN A 131 -2.04 -12.34 -6.77
C GLN A 131 -1.28 -12.05 -5.48
N GLU A 132 -0.29 -11.17 -5.60
CA GLU A 132 0.60 -10.70 -4.52
C GLU A 132 1.13 -9.30 -4.86
N LEU A 133 1.81 -8.65 -3.93
CA LEU A 133 2.42 -7.34 -4.17
C LEU A 133 3.89 -7.38 -3.77
N ALA A 134 4.74 -7.11 -4.76
CA ALA A 134 6.19 -6.98 -4.63
C ALA A 134 6.63 -6.25 -3.36
N VAL A 135 7.77 -6.63 -2.79
CA VAL A 135 8.38 -5.83 -1.72
C VAL A 135 8.83 -4.49 -2.29
N HIS A 136 8.34 -3.40 -1.71
CA HIS A 136 8.58 -2.02 -2.12
C HIS A 136 8.47 -1.07 -0.93
N THR A 137 8.85 0.18 -1.15
CA THR A 137 8.32 1.31 -0.37
C THR A 137 7.26 2.04 -1.18
N ASP A 138 6.33 2.68 -0.48
CA ASP A 138 5.31 3.52 -1.09
C ASP A 138 5.90 4.78 -1.71
N VAL A 139 5.06 5.50 -2.44
CA VAL A 139 5.42 6.73 -3.15
C VAL A 139 5.32 7.93 -2.20
N PRO A 140 6.45 8.54 -1.83
CA PRO A 140 6.47 9.69 -0.94
C PRO A 140 5.98 10.96 -1.64
N GLU A 141 5.61 11.97 -0.84
CA GLU A 141 5.32 13.31 -1.33
C GLU A 141 6.26 14.35 -0.73
N PHE A 142 6.55 15.38 -1.51
CA PHE A 142 7.38 16.51 -1.13
C PHE A 142 6.66 17.82 -1.48
N ARG A 143 7.05 18.92 -0.82
CA ARG A 143 6.57 20.26 -1.18
C ARG A 143 6.90 20.57 -2.64
N GLY A 144 5.89 20.57 -3.50
CA GLY A 144 6.03 20.83 -4.93
C GLY A 144 6.30 19.61 -5.81
N ALA A 145 6.40 18.40 -5.26
CA ALA A 145 6.57 17.16 -6.03
C ALA A 145 5.70 16.04 -5.45
N ASN A 146 4.81 15.49 -6.27
CA ASN A 146 3.91 14.40 -5.91
C ASN A 146 3.58 13.57 -7.15
N ARG A 147 2.87 12.45 -6.95
CA ARG A 147 2.54 11.48 -8.00
C ARG A 147 1.79 12.05 -9.22
N LYS A 148 1.17 13.24 -9.11
CA LYS A 148 0.42 13.86 -10.22
C LYS A 148 1.30 14.62 -11.19
N VAL A 149 2.51 15.00 -10.77
CA VAL A 149 3.39 15.91 -11.52
C VAL A 149 4.84 15.42 -11.57
N THR A 150 5.14 14.27 -10.95
CA THR A 150 6.48 13.70 -10.88
C THR A 150 6.41 12.18 -10.97
N PRO A 151 7.25 11.54 -11.80
CA PRO A 151 7.35 10.08 -11.88
C PRO A 151 7.51 9.43 -10.51
N GLN A 152 6.72 8.39 -10.22
CA GLN A 152 6.71 7.76 -8.89
C GLN A 152 8.08 7.16 -8.52
N TRP A 153 8.76 6.49 -9.45
CA TRP A 153 10.12 5.94 -9.24
C TRP A 153 11.14 7.02 -8.83
N LEU A 154 10.98 8.25 -9.34
CA LEU A 154 11.87 9.37 -9.02
C LEU A 154 11.59 9.87 -7.61
N LEU A 155 10.32 9.95 -7.19
CA LEU A 155 9.95 10.30 -5.81
C LEU A 155 10.53 9.30 -4.80
N VAL A 156 10.48 8.01 -5.11
CA VAL A 156 11.11 6.95 -4.31
C VAL A 156 12.63 7.15 -4.24
N THR A 157 13.27 7.43 -5.37
CA THR A 157 14.72 7.72 -5.41
C THR A 157 15.08 8.95 -4.58
N MET A 158 14.28 10.02 -4.67
CA MET A 158 14.45 11.25 -3.89
C MET A 158 14.42 10.96 -2.38
N LEU A 159 13.46 10.16 -1.92
CA LEU A 159 13.37 9.78 -0.51
C LEU A 159 14.58 8.97 -0.05
N HIS A 160 14.91 7.89 -0.76
CA HIS A 160 16.02 7.01 -0.37
C HIS A 160 17.39 7.68 -0.48
N SER A 161 17.52 8.77 -1.25
CA SER A 161 18.75 9.57 -1.28
C SER A 161 18.99 10.39 -0.01
N GLY A 162 17.94 10.68 0.78
CA GLY A 162 17.98 11.61 1.92
C GLY A 162 18.22 13.08 1.56
N LEU A 163 18.48 13.40 0.28
CA LEU A 163 18.83 14.76 -0.16
C LEU A 163 17.65 15.75 -0.06
N PHE A 164 16.42 15.23 0.06
CA PHE A 164 15.20 16.03 0.00
C PHE A 164 14.38 16.02 1.30
N ASP A 165 14.96 15.53 2.40
CA ASP A 165 14.27 15.35 3.68
C ASP A 165 13.60 16.64 4.21
N GLU A 166 14.21 17.81 3.98
CA GLU A 166 13.66 19.10 4.39
C GLU A 166 12.30 19.42 3.74
N TRP A 167 12.06 18.91 2.53
CA TRP A 167 10.82 19.13 1.79
C TRP A 167 9.81 17.98 1.92
N ARG A 168 10.16 16.89 2.62
CA ARG A 168 9.29 15.72 2.76
C ARG A 168 7.97 16.11 3.45
N ILE A 169 6.87 15.60 2.92
CA ILE A 169 5.56 15.57 3.59
C ILE A 169 5.41 14.15 4.17
N PRO A 170 5.48 13.97 5.50
CA PRO A 170 5.39 12.63 6.08
C PRO A 170 4.02 11.99 5.82
N ILE A 171 4.03 10.78 5.30
CA ILE A 171 2.83 9.96 5.09
C ILE A 171 2.89 8.76 6.03
N THR A 172 1.75 8.42 6.61
CA THR A 172 1.54 7.20 7.36
C THR A 172 0.35 6.49 6.75
N THR A 173 0.50 5.21 6.46
CA THR A 173 -0.47 4.42 5.72
C THR A 173 -1.15 3.43 6.64
N CYS A 174 -2.46 3.31 6.48
CA CYS A 174 -3.25 2.24 7.06
C CYS A 174 -3.54 1.20 5.99
N VAL A 175 -3.13 -0.04 6.21
CA VAL A 175 -3.56 -1.20 5.41
C VAL A 175 -4.53 -2.01 6.26
N SER A 176 -5.74 -2.24 5.75
CA SER A 176 -6.79 -2.96 6.46
C SER A 176 -7.38 -4.07 5.60
N TRP A 177 -7.88 -5.12 6.23
CA TRP A 177 -8.46 -6.26 5.53
C TRP A 177 -9.93 -6.44 5.85
N PHE A 178 -10.72 -6.61 4.79
CA PHE A 178 -12.13 -6.97 4.88
C PHE A 178 -12.38 -8.14 3.96
N GLY A 179 -12.68 -9.30 4.52
CA GLY A 179 -13.07 -10.48 3.74
C GLY A 179 -12.70 -11.76 4.44
N LYS A 180 -12.52 -12.83 3.65
CA LYS A 180 -12.16 -14.16 4.15
C LYS A 180 -11.01 -14.77 3.34
N SER A 181 -10.12 -13.92 2.82
CA SER A 181 -8.97 -14.34 2.03
C SER A 181 -8.12 -15.36 2.77
N LYS A 182 -7.47 -16.25 2.03
CA LYS A 182 -6.36 -17.08 2.53
C LYS A 182 -5.08 -16.47 2.00
N GLY A 183 -4.05 -16.31 2.83
CA GLY A 183 -2.85 -15.55 2.44
C GLY A 183 -3.13 -14.05 2.31
N GLY A 184 -2.31 -13.28 1.59
CA GLY A 184 -2.47 -11.82 1.53
C GLY A 184 -1.94 -11.07 2.75
N ALA A 185 -1.05 -11.70 3.53
CA ALA A 185 -0.46 -11.08 4.72
C ALA A 185 0.37 -9.84 4.36
N PHE A 186 0.37 -8.83 5.22
CA PHE A 186 1.29 -7.69 5.11
C PHE A 186 2.68 -8.17 5.52
N ALA A 187 3.55 -8.41 4.55
CA ALA A 187 4.94 -8.77 4.77
C ALA A 187 5.78 -7.50 4.87
N PHE A 188 6.60 -7.33 5.90
CA PHE A 188 7.36 -6.09 6.09
C PHE A 188 8.66 -6.30 6.86
N TYR A 189 9.55 -5.33 6.75
CA TYR A 189 10.89 -5.34 7.33
C TYR A 189 11.04 -4.18 8.31
N PRO A 190 10.57 -4.31 9.57
CA PRO A 190 10.56 -3.20 10.52
C PRO A 190 11.95 -2.74 10.94
N GLU A 191 12.98 -3.56 10.74
CA GLU A 191 14.38 -3.22 11.08
C GLU A 191 15.22 -2.86 9.84
N GLY A 192 14.59 -2.71 8.67
CA GLY A 192 15.25 -2.52 7.37
C GLY A 192 15.49 -3.85 6.65
N THR A 193 15.99 -3.78 5.41
CA THR A 193 16.14 -4.94 4.50
C THR A 193 17.10 -6.01 5.01
N ASP A 194 18.06 -5.64 5.85
CA ASP A 194 18.99 -6.60 6.50
C ASP A 194 18.39 -7.25 7.76
N GLY A 195 17.23 -6.76 8.19
CA GLY A 195 16.50 -7.27 9.35
C GLY A 195 15.59 -8.45 9.02
N PRO A 196 15.01 -9.10 10.06
CA PRO A 196 14.08 -10.19 9.84
C PRO A 196 12.79 -9.69 9.17
N ARG A 197 12.29 -10.49 8.23
CA ARG A 197 10.94 -10.33 7.67
C ARG A 197 9.89 -10.69 8.72
N GLU A 198 8.91 -9.82 8.89
CA GLU A 198 7.72 -10.05 9.70
C GLU A 198 6.45 -10.07 8.82
N ALA A 199 5.36 -10.61 9.35
CA ALA A 199 4.09 -10.66 8.64
C ALA A 199 2.88 -10.49 9.58
N ILE A 200 1.92 -9.67 9.15
CA ILE A 200 0.59 -9.55 9.79
C ILE A 200 -0.43 -10.23 8.89
N GLN A 201 -1.23 -11.14 9.45
CA GLN A 201 -2.23 -11.88 8.70
C GLN A 201 -3.39 -10.97 8.27
N SER A 202 -3.97 -11.29 7.11
CA SER A 202 -5.09 -10.56 6.49
C SER A 202 -6.44 -10.87 7.14
N ASP A 203 -6.48 -10.91 8.48
CA ASP A 203 -7.68 -11.26 9.23
C ASP A 203 -8.79 -10.21 9.01
N HIS A 204 -10.03 -10.68 8.98
CA HIS A 204 -11.18 -9.79 8.74
C HIS A 204 -11.26 -8.71 9.82
N ASN A 205 -11.45 -7.46 9.39
CA ASN A 205 -11.58 -6.30 10.27
C ASN A 205 -10.32 -6.07 11.14
N SER A 206 -9.14 -6.32 10.58
CA SER A 206 -7.87 -5.92 11.16
C SER A 206 -7.18 -4.84 10.32
N ALA A 207 -6.21 -4.15 10.91
CA ALA A 207 -5.41 -3.15 10.22
C ALA A 207 -4.01 -2.98 10.80
N ILE A 208 -3.05 -2.57 9.97
CA ILE A 208 -1.76 -2.04 10.37
C ILE A 208 -1.64 -0.57 9.96
N VAL A 209 -1.11 0.26 10.86
CA VAL A 209 -0.76 1.66 10.59
C VAL A 209 0.75 1.86 10.75
N ILE A 210 1.44 2.26 9.68
CA ILE A 210 2.91 2.32 9.59
C ILE A 210 3.39 3.36 8.54
N ASP A 211 4.65 3.82 8.62
CA ASP A 211 5.30 4.65 7.57
C ASP A 211 5.75 3.75 6.40
N THR A 212 4.88 3.55 5.42
CA THR A 212 5.16 2.71 4.25
C THR A 212 6.09 3.37 3.23
N ASP A 213 6.35 4.68 3.32
CA ASP A 213 7.38 5.33 2.50
C ASP A 213 8.77 4.83 2.89
N LYS A 214 8.97 4.51 4.17
CA LYS A 214 10.30 4.13 4.72
C LYS A 214 10.42 2.65 5.03
N VAL A 215 9.32 1.98 5.35
CA VAL A 215 9.33 0.55 5.68
C VAL A 215 9.12 -0.25 4.40
N PHE A 216 10.10 -1.08 4.04
CA PHE A 216 9.94 -2.05 2.96
C PHE A 216 8.86 -3.06 3.33
N HIS A 217 7.90 -3.24 2.43
CA HIS A 217 6.74 -4.08 2.64
C HIS A 217 6.17 -4.61 1.32
N GLY A 218 5.36 -5.66 1.41
CA GLY A 218 4.65 -6.27 0.30
C GLY A 218 3.41 -7.00 0.81
N VAL A 219 2.70 -7.65 -0.10
CA VAL A 219 1.53 -8.48 0.23
C VAL A 219 1.83 -9.89 -0.23
N ASP A 220 1.79 -10.84 0.71
CA ASP A 220 1.98 -12.26 0.38
C ASP A 220 0.89 -12.77 -0.56
N ARG A 221 1.18 -13.87 -1.24
CA ARG A 221 0.24 -14.51 -2.15
C ARG A 221 -1.13 -14.75 -1.51
N VAL A 222 -2.17 -14.36 -2.22
CA VAL A 222 -3.54 -14.78 -1.94
C VAL A 222 -3.73 -16.18 -2.51
N TYR A 223 -4.31 -17.08 -1.72
CA TYR A 223 -4.54 -18.47 -2.10
C TYR A 223 -6.04 -18.78 -2.20
N GLU A 224 -6.37 -19.72 -3.09
CA GLU A 224 -7.72 -20.28 -3.18
C GLU A 224 -8.01 -21.22 -1.99
N THR A 225 -7.01 -22.01 -1.60
CA THR A 225 -7.03 -22.93 -0.46
C THR A 225 -5.74 -22.78 0.36
N LYS A 226 -5.75 -23.11 1.66
CA LYS A 226 -4.50 -23.11 2.45
C LYS A 226 -3.57 -24.20 1.88
N PRO A 227 -2.27 -23.90 1.63
CA PRO A 227 -1.29 -24.92 1.32
C PRO A 227 -1.18 -25.97 2.44
#